data_AF-A0A815FH46-F1
#
_entry.id   AF-A0A815FH46-F1
#
_cell.length_a   1.000
_cell.length_b   1.000
_cell.length_c   1.000
_cell.angle_alpha   90.00
_cell.angle_beta   90.00
_cell.angle_gamma   90.00
#
_symmetry.space_group_name_H-M   'P 1'
#
loop_
_entity.id
_entity.type
_entity.pdbx_description
1 polymer ?
#
loop_
_entity_poly.entity_id
_entity_poly.type
_entity_poly.pdbx_seq_one_letter_code
_entity_poly.pdbx_strand_id
1 'polypeptide(L)'
;MTEVEELRLNDNKSDSTNVKSNYIDSEQSSYEEIAGIVSNKDIPDMAIITFRSCLIGILFTALVSSLDQYLYYRTNSYALPQFVLLLLTYPLGRLLSWCLPSKPFTIWKWKISLNPCSFNIKEHAIIYIMIYIASQTVAAIDIVVYKQAYESAETSFAWGILLALSSQMMGYGAAGK
;
A
#
# COMPACT_ATOMS: atom_id res chain seq x y z
N MET A 1 -34.18 -28.37 39.71
CA MET A 1 -33.75 -27.04 39.19
C MET A 1 -32.51 -27.13 38.30
N THR A 2 -31.66 -28.14 38.45
CA THR A 2 -30.39 -28.27 37.71
C THR A 2 -30.52 -28.69 36.24
N GLU A 3 -31.49 -29.55 35.90
CA GLU A 3 -31.64 -30.13 34.54
C GLU A 3 -32.15 -29.13 33.50
N VAL A 4 -33.02 -28.21 33.92
CA VAL A 4 -33.55 -27.14 33.03
C VAL A 4 -32.49 -26.06 32.76
N GLU A 5 -31.53 -25.88 33.68
CA GLU A 5 -30.39 -24.97 33.50
C GLU A 5 -29.38 -25.54 32.50
N GLU A 6 -29.08 -26.85 32.58
CA GLU A 6 -28.19 -27.53 31.63
C GLU A 6 -28.74 -27.57 30.20
N LEU A 7 -30.05 -27.82 30.04
CA LEU A 7 -30.70 -27.76 28.72
C LEU A 7 -30.62 -26.35 28.11
N ARG A 8 -30.80 -25.30 28.93
CA ARG A 8 -30.66 -23.90 28.48
C ARG A 8 -29.21 -23.51 28.14
N LEU A 9 -28.23 -24.09 28.82
CA LEU A 9 -26.81 -23.88 28.48
C LEU A 9 -26.42 -24.62 27.20
N ASN A 10 -27.01 -25.79 26.93
CA ASN A 10 -26.74 -26.57 25.72
C ASN A 10 -27.37 -25.93 24.47
N ASP A 11 -28.59 -25.38 24.58
CA ASP A 11 -29.24 -24.62 23.50
C ASP A 11 -28.51 -23.32 23.18
N ASN A 12 -28.04 -22.56 24.18
CA ASN A 12 -27.23 -21.36 23.93
C ASN A 12 -25.86 -21.71 23.32
N LYS A 13 -25.32 -22.90 23.61
CA LYS A 13 -24.03 -23.36 23.05
C LYS A 13 -24.19 -23.88 21.62
N SER A 14 -25.27 -24.59 21.30
CA SER A 14 -25.56 -25.05 19.95
C SER A 14 -25.91 -23.89 19.02
N ASP A 15 -26.62 -22.88 19.52
CA ASP A 15 -26.97 -21.67 18.76
C ASP A 15 -25.74 -20.78 18.54
N SER A 16 -24.91 -20.54 19.57
CA SER A 16 -23.65 -19.78 19.40
C SER A 16 -22.61 -20.49 18.51
N THR A 17 -22.65 -21.83 18.43
CA THR A 17 -21.77 -22.61 17.53
C THR A 17 -22.30 -22.59 16.10
N ASN A 18 -23.61 -22.70 15.88
CA ASN A 18 -24.23 -22.55 14.56
C ASN A 18 -24.08 -21.13 14.02
N VAL A 19 -24.29 -20.12 14.86
CA VAL A 19 -24.12 -18.71 14.51
C VAL A 19 -22.65 -18.43 14.11
N LYS A 20 -21.67 -18.90 14.88
CA LYS A 20 -20.24 -18.78 14.50
C LYS A 20 -19.89 -19.55 13.22
N SER A 21 -20.45 -20.74 13.01
CA SER A 21 -20.22 -21.53 11.79
C SER A 21 -20.79 -20.84 10.55
N ASN A 22 -22.00 -20.28 10.64
CA ASN A 22 -22.63 -19.55 9.54
C ASN A 22 -21.91 -18.24 9.21
N TYR A 23 -21.30 -17.55 10.20
CA TYR A 23 -20.48 -16.37 9.92
C TYR A 23 -19.16 -16.72 9.21
N ILE A 24 -18.49 -17.81 9.61
CA ILE A 24 -17.25 -18.28 8.95
C ILE A 24 -17.53 -18.69 7.49
N ASP A 25 -18.71 -19.27 7.23
CA ASP A 25 -19.14 -19.70 5.89
C ASP A 25 -19.60 -18.52 5.02
N SER A 26 -20.12 -17.45 5.63
CA SER A 26 -20.57 -16.25 4.89
C SER A 26 -19.46 -15.38 4.33
N GLU A 27 -18.26 -15.41 4.93
CA GLU A 27 -17.11 -14.70 4.37
C GLU A 27 -16.42 -15.53 3.26
N GLN A 28 -16.62 -16.86 3.26
CA GLN A 28 -16.02 -17.77 2.29
C GLN A 28 -16.69 -17.59 0.93
N SER A 29 -15.88 -17.49 -0.13
CA SER A 29 -16.44 -17.35 -1.49
C SER A 29 -17.35 -18.54 -1.81
N SER A 30 -18.56 -18.27 -2.30
CA SER A 30 -19.50 -19.32 -2.76
C SER A 30 -18.96 -20.15 -3.92
N TYR A 31 -17.93 -19.66 -4.61
CA TYR A 31 -17.22 -20.38 -5.65
C TYR A 31 -16.04 -21.14 -5.05
N GLU A 32 -16.12 -22.47 -5.10
CA GLU A 32 -15.13 -23.37 -4.48
C GLU A 32 -13.72 -23.17 -5.05
N GLU A 33 -13.63 -22.84 -6.34
CA GLU A 33 -12.37 -22.46 -7.00
C GLU A 33 -11.70 -21.22 -6.40
N ILE A 34 -12.47 -20.26 -5.87
CA ILE A 34 -11.93 -19.03 -5.26
C ILE A 34 -11.62 -19.27 -3.78
N ALA A 35 -12.49 -20.05 -3.12
CA ALA A 35 -12.36 -20.46 -1.72
C ALA A 35 -11.08 -21.25 -1.42
N GLY A 36 -10.56 -22.00 -2.41
CA GLY A 36 -9.33 -22.78 -2.27
C GLY A 36 -8.03 -21.99 -2.51
N ILE A 37 -8.10 -20.81 -3.15
CA ILE A 37 -6.91 -20.06 -3.60
C ILE A 37 -6.56 -18.94 -2.60
N VAL A 38 -7.54 -18.38 -1.90
CA VAL A 38 -7.35 -17.26 -0.98
C VAL A 38 -7.76 -17.68 0.43
N SER A 39 -6.83 -17.59 1.38
CA SER A 39 -7.16 -17.73 2.80
C SER A 39 -8.03 -16.55 3.22
N ASN A 40 -9.25 -16.85 3.66
CA ASN A 40 -10.21 -15.84 4.04
C ASN A 40 -9.96 -15.21 5.42
N LYS A 41 -9.08 -15.84 6.21
CA LYS A 41 -8.65 -15.31 7.51
C LYS A 41 -7.47 -14.36 7.33
N ASP A 42 -7.69 -13.08 7.61
CA ASP A 42 -6.59 -12.12 7.76
C ASP A 42 -5.83 -12.36 9.07
N ILE A 43 -4.52 -12.16 9.04
CA ILE A 43 -3.63 -12.23 10.20
C ILE A 43 -3.30 -10.79 10.61
N PRO A 44 -3.92 -10.25 11.68
CA PRO A 44 -3.79 -8.84 12.05
C PRO A 44 -2.38 -8.47 12.53
N ASP A 45 -1.61 -9.42 13.06
CA ASP A 45 -0.28 -9.18 13.63
C ASP A 45 0.85 -9.07 12.60
N MET A 46 0.54 -9.26 11.31
CA MET A 46 1.53 -9.22 10.25
C MET A 46 2.03 -7.78 10.01
N ALA A 47 3.35 -7.60 10.01
CA ALA A 47 3.96 -6.29 9.78
C ALA A 47 3.60 -5.73 8.39
N ILE A 48 3.13 -4.49 8.38
CA ILE A 48 2.62 -3.80 7.19
C ILE A 48 3.65 -2.78 6.68
N ILE A 49 4.05 -1.85 7.55
CA ILE A 49 5.10 -0.86 7.26
C ILE A 49 6.41 -1.30 7.91
N THR A 50 7.40 -1.65 7.08
CA THR A 50 8.74 -2.02 7.52
C THR A 50 9.76 -1.14 6.83
N PHE A 51 11.00 -1.16 7.34
CA PHE A 51 12.09 -0.40 6.71
C PHE A 51 12.29 -0.82 5.24
N ARG A 52 12.22 -2.13 4.96
CA ARG A 52 12.34 -2.66 3.59
C ARG A 52 11.24 -2.14 2.68
N SER A 53 9.97 -2.15 3.12
CA SER A 53 8.86 -1.73 2.27
C SER A 53 8.89 -0.22 2.03
N CYS A 54 9.31 0.55 3.03
CA CYS A 54 9.56 1.98 2.89
C CYS A 54 10.71 2.27 1.91
N LEU A 55 11.84 1.58 2.03
CA LEU A 55 13.00 1.78 1.16
C LEU A 55 12.68 1.46 -0.31
N ILE A 56 12.07 0.30 -0.57
CA ILE A 56 11.66 -0.07 -1.94
C ILE A 56 10.59 0.90 -2.43
N GLY A 57 9.58 1.20 -1.61
CA GLY A 57 8.50 2.11 -1.94
C GLY A 57 9.00 3.48 -2.35
N ILE A 58 9.89 4.10 -1.57
CA ILE A 58 10.47 5.42 -1.89
C ILE A 58 11.31 5.36 -3.17
N LEU A 59 12.17 4.36 -3.32
CA LEU A 59 13.04 4.21 -4.48
C LEU A 59 12.22 4.04 -5.77
N PHE A 60 11.22 3.17 -5.75
CA PHE A 60 10.33 2.96 -6.89
C PHE A 60 9.44 4.17 -7.17
N THR A 61 8.90 4.81 -6.13
CA THR A 61 8.09 6.02 -6.27
C THR A 61 8.87 7.13 -6.96
N ALA A 62 10.13 7.36 -6.55
CA ALA A 62 10.98 8.37 -7.16
C ALA A 62 11.28 8.06 -8.64
N LEU A 63 11.60 6.80 -8.97
CA LEU A 63 11.87 6.38 -10.34
C LEU A 63 10.63 6.48 -11.23
N VAL A 64 9.50 5.96 -10.76
CA VAL A 64 8.23 5.95 -11.51
C VAL A 64 7.75 7.38 -11.75
N SER A 65 7.71 8.22 -10.73
CA SER A 65 7.28 9.62 -10.89
C SER A 65 8.18 10.39 -11.85
N SER A 66 9.50 10.15 -11.82
CA SER A 66 10.44 10.78 -12.75
C SER A 66 10.22 10.34 -14.19
N LEU A 67 10.01 9.04 -14.41
CA LEU A 67 9.74 8.49 -15.74
C LEU A 67 8.38 8.93 -16.28
N ASP A 68 7.35 8.94 -15.43
CA ASP A 68 5.99 9.31 -15.80
C ASP A 68 5.94 10.79 -16.22
N GLN A 69 6.52 11.69 -15.44
CA GLN A 69 6.60 13.11 -15.79
C GLN A 69 7.42 13.36 -17.06
N TYR A 70 8.49 12.60 -17.28
CA TYR A 70 9.31 12.71 -18.48
C TYR A 70 8.58 12.22 -19.74
N LEU A 71 7.84 11.11 -19.64
CA LEU A 71 7.07 10.55 -20.75
C LEU A 71 5.83 11.39 -21.06
N TYR A 72 5.25 12.06 -20.05
CA TYR A 72 4.10 12.94 -20.21
C TYR A 72 4.37 14.10 -21.19
N TYR A 73 5.54 14.72 -21.12
CA TYR A 73 5.92 15.84 -22.01
C TYR A 73 6.45 15.39 -23.39
N ARG A 74 6.54 14.09 -23.65
CA ARG A 74 6.96 13.58 -24.95
C ARG A 74 5.80 13.65 -25.95
N THR A 75 6.12 13.86 -27.23
CA THR A 75 5.13 13.94 -28.34
C THR A 75 4.20 12.73 -28.46
N ASN A 76 4.63 11.56 -27.99
CA ASN A 76 3.78 10.39 -27.80
C ASN A 76 3.76 10.07 -26.30
N SER A 77 2.68 10.48 -25.63
CA SER A 77 2.49 10.24 -24.21
C SER A 77 2.25 8.75 -23.97
N TYR A 78 3.11 8.15 -23.14
CA TYR A 78 3.01 6.75 -22.76
C TYR A 78 2.88 6.66 -21.25
N ALA A 79 1.75 6.11 -20.78
CA ALA A 79 1.54 5.84 -19.37
C ALA A 79 2.15 4.49 -18.99
N LEU A 80 2.91 4.44 -17.89
CA LEU A 80 3.50 3.19 -17.42
C LEU A 80 2.41 2.26 -16.86
N PRO A 81 2.28 1.03 -17.37
CA PRO A 81 1.30 0.08 -16.85
C PRO A 81 1.62 -0.34 -15.41
N GLN A 82 0.69 -0.13 -14.47
CA GLN A 82 0.94 -0.42 -13.04
C GLN A 82 1.15 -1.90 -12.73
N PHE A 83 0.60 -2.83 -13.52
CA PHE A 83 0.80 -4.27 -13.28
C PHE A 83 2.25 -4.71 -13.50
N VAL A 84 3.01 -4.03 -14.38
CA VAL A 84 4.43 -4.33 -14.60
C VAL A 84 5.24 -3.95 -13.35
N LEU A 85 4.89 -2.81 -12.74
CA LEU A 85 5.51 -2.33 -11.50
C LEU A 85 5.19 -3.25 -10.32
N LEU A 86 3.94 -3.74 -10.24
CA LEU A 86 3.53 -4.75 -9.27
C LEU A 86 4.36 -6.02 -9.41
N LEU A 87 4.52 -6.54 -10.63
CA LEU A 87 5.25 -7.78 -10.90
C LEU A 87 6.75 -7.64 -10.60
N LEU A 88 7.35 -6.47 -10.86
CA LEU A 88 8.76 -6.20 -10.59
C LEU A 88 9.05 -6.06 -9.08
N THR A 89 8.08 -5.52 -8.33
CA THR A 89 8.25 -5.25 -6.90
C THR A 89 8.35 -6.54 -6.07
N TYR A 90 7.66 -7.61 -6.46
CA TYR A 90 7.65 -8.87 -5.73
C TYR A 90 9.03 -9.57 -5.62
N PRO A 91 9.75 -9.84 -6.73
CA PRO A 91 11.07 -10.45 -6.65
C PRO A 91 12.07 -9.53 -5.95
N LEU A 92 11.99 -8.21 -6.13
CA LEU A 92 12.86 -7.25 -5.44
C LEU A 92 12.61 -7.21 -3.93
N GLY A 93 11.36 -7.27 -3.48
CA GLY A 93 10.99 -7.38 -2.06
C GLY A 93 11.56 -8.64 -1.42
N ARG A 94 11.51 -9.77 -2.15
CA ARG A 94 12.06 -11.05 -1.69
C ARG A 94 13.60 -11.05 -1.67
N LEU A 95 14.25 -10.48 -2.68
CA LEU A 95 15.71 -10.31 -2.72
C LEU A 95 16.20 -9.43 -1.56
N LEU A 96 15.54 -8.30 -1.31
CA LEU A 96 15.91 -7.43 -0.20
C LEU A 96 15.66 -8.08 1.15
N SER A 97 14.65 -8.93 1.27
CA SER A 97 14.41 -9.74 2.47
C SER A 97 15.54 -10.74 2.75
N TRP A 98 16.16 -11.27 1.71
CA TRP A 98 17.33 -12.15 1.83
C TRP A 98 18.63 -11.37 2.13
N CYS A 99 18.79 -10.17 1.58
CA CYS A 99 19.96 -9.33 1.83
C CYS A 99 19.96 -8.66 3.22
N LEU A 100 18.80 -8.37 3.82
CA LEU A 100 18.73 -7.64 5.08
C LEU A 100 19.04 -8.52 6.29
N PRO A 101 19.96 -8.11 7.19
CA PRO A 101 20.26 -8.86 8.39
C PRO A 101 19.07 -8.89 9.35
N SER A 102 18.66 -10.09 9.77
CA SER A 102 17.57 -10.32 10.75
C SER A 102 17.94 -10.00 12.20
N LYS A 103 19.15 -9.47 12.44
CA LYS A 103 19.62 -9.20 13.79
C LYS A 103 18.95 -7.92 14.32
N PRO A 104 18.24 -7.97 15.45
CA PRO A 104 17.70 -6.77 16.07
C PRO A 104 18.84 -5.87 16.51
N PHE A 105 18.80 -4.61 16.12
CA PHE A 105 19.74 -3.59 16.57
C PHE A 105 19.06 -2.77 17.66
N THR A 106 19.76 -2.59 18.78
CA THR A 106 19.25 -1.77 19.88
C THR A 106 19.75 -0.35 19.65
N ILE A 107 18.85 0.56 19.27
CA ILE A 107 19.13 2.00 19.35
C ILE A 107 18.64 2.47 20.70
N TRP A 108 19.59 2.81 21.57
CA TRP A 108 19.36 3.32 22.92
C TRP A 108 18.50 2.38 23.79
N LYS A 109 17.18 2.53 23.77
CA LYS A 109 16.20 1.69 24.50
C LYS A 109 15.24 0.90 23.61
N TRP A 110 15.31 1.07 22.29
CA TRP A 110 14.39 0.46 21.34
C TRP A 110 15.08 -0.67 20.59
N LYS A 111 14.54 -1.89 20.70
CA LYS A 111 14.95 -3.03 19.88
C LYS A 111 14.23 -2.93 18.55
N ILE A 112 14.91 -2.45 17.51
CA ILE A 112 14.33 -2.37 16.17
C ILE A 112 14.90 -3.55 15.38
N SER A 113 14.03 -4.34 14.76
CA SER A 113 14.46 -5.33 13.77
C SER A 113 14.25 -4.75 12.39
N LEU A 114 15.31 -4.71 11.57
CA LEU A 114 15.22 -4.31 10.16
C LEU A 114 14.43 -5.33 9.32
N ASN A 115 14.39 -6.59 9.78
CA ASN A 115 13.74 -7.70 9.11
C ASN A 115 12.92 -8.51 10.13
N PRO A 116 11.75 -8.00 10.56
CA PRO A 116 10.92 -8.65 11.58
C PRO A 116 10.20 -9.90 11.05
N CYS A 117 9.97 -10.00 9.73
CA CYS A 117 9.23 -11.09 9.09
C CYS A 117 9.73 -11.34 7.67
N SER A 118 9.43 -12.50 7.08
CA SER A 118 9.59 -12.75 5.64
C SER A 118 8.75 -11.77 4.82
N PHE A 119 9.08 -11.59 3.53
CA PHE A 119 8.34 -10.66 2.68
C PHE A 119 6.87 -11.08 2.56
N ASN A 120 5.99 -10.18 2.99
CA ASN A 120 4.56 -10.46 3.16
C ASN A 120 3.70 -9.75 2.11
N ILE A 121 2.48 -10.27 1.91
CA ILE A 121 1.52 -9.67 0.97
C ILE A 121 1.11 -8.24 1.37
N LYS A 122 1.09 -7.94 2.68
CA LYS A 122 0.79 -6.60 3.21
C LYS A 122 1.89 -5.59 2.89
N GLU A 123 3.16 -5.98 3.06
CA GLU A 123 4.31 -5.14 2.66
C GLU A 123 4.28 -4.87 1.16
N HIS A 124 3.95 -5.90 0.35
CA HIS A 124 3.82 -5.77 -1.10
C HIS A 124 2.68 -4.82 -1.49
N ALA A 125 1.52 -4.94 -0.85
CA ALA A 125 0.37 -4.09 -1.09
C ALA A 125 0.67 -2.61 -0.80
N ILE A 126 1.38 -2.30 0.30
CA ILE A 126 1.79 -0.93 0.60
C ILE A 126 2.72 -0.37 -0.48
N ILE A 127 3.71 -1.15 -0.92
CA ILE A 127 4.62 -0.68 -1.97
C ILE A 127 3.83 -0.38 -3.25
N TYR A 128 2.88 -1.24 -3.60
CA TYR A 128 2.01 -1.00 -4.75
C TYR A 128 1.19 0.29 -4.61
N ILE A 129 0.59 0.55 -3.45
CA ILE A 129 -0.16 1.78 -3.20
C ILE A 129 0.74 3.01 -3.36
N MET A 130 1.97 2.98 -2.83
CA MET A 130 2.94 4.09 -2.98
C MET A 130 3.24 4.37 -4.45
N ILE A 131 3.51 3.32 -5.24
CA ILE A 131 3.81 3.43 -6.68
C ILE A 131 2.59 3.92 -7.45
N TYR A 132 1.40 3.41 -7.13
CA TYR A 132 0.16 3.79 -7.79
C TYR A 132 -0.11 5.29 -7.63
N ILE A 133 0.08 5.81 -6.42
CA ILE A 133 -0.05 7.24 -6.14
C ILE A 133 1.04 8.05 -6.87
N ALA A 134 2.26 7.52 -6.98
CA ALA A 134 3.38 8.16 -7.66
C ALA A 134 3.21 8.28 -9.19
N SER A 135 2.35 7.45 -9.78
CA SER A 135 2.07 7.44 -11.24
C SER A 135 1.04 8.49 -11.66
N GLN A 136 0.67 9.40 -10.76
CA GLN A 136 -0.25 10.50 -11.06
C GLN A 136 0.53 11.78 -11.31
N THR A 137 0.29 12.38 -12.48
CA THR A 137 0.91 13.64 -12.88
C THR A 137 0.38 14.80 -12.04
N VAL A 138 1.26 15.74 -11.69
CA VAL A 138 0.90 16.91 -10.88
C VAL A 138 0.46 18.06 -11.79
N ALA A 139 -0.83 18.43 -11.73
CA ALA A 139 -1.41 19.49 -12.58
C ALA A 139 -0.73 20.86 -12.43
N ALA A 140 -0.07 21.14 -11.30
CA ALA A 140 0.67 22.37 -11.08
C ALA A 140 1.88 22.53 -12.01
N ILE A 141 2.47 21.43 -12.49
CA ILE A 141 3.68 21.47 -13.31
C ILE A 141 3.37 22.13 -14.66
N ASP A 142 2.18 21.90 -15.22
CA ASP A 142 1.75 22.53 -16.47
C ASP A 142 1.67 24.06 -16.36
N ILE A 143 1.27 24.58 -15.20
CA ILE A 143 1.23 26.02 -14.94
C ILE A 143 2.66 26.60 -14.91
N VAL A 144 3.60 25.89 -14.30
CA VAL A 144 5.01 26.31 -14.24
C VAL A 144 5.61 26.31 -15.64
N VAL A 145 5.40 25.25 -16.42
CA VAL A 145 5.88 25.14 -17.81
C VAL A 145 5.26 26.23 -18.69
N TYR A 146 3.96 26.51 -18.55
CA TYR A 146 3.30 27.58 -19.28
C TYR A 146 3.91 28.96 -18.99
N LYS A 147 4.13 29.30 -17.71
CA LYS A 147 4.78 30.56 -17.33
C LYS A 147 6.20 30.67 -17.88
N GLN A 148 6.94 29.58 -17.87
CA GLN A 148 8.31 29.57 -18.37
C GLN A 148 8.38 29.67 -19.90
N ALA A 149 7.44 29.04 -20.62
CA ALA A 149 7.42 29.03 -22.08
C ALA A 149 6.84 30.31 -22.71
N TYR A 150 5.79 30.90 -22.10
CA TYR A 150 5.06 32.03 -22.69
C TYR A 150 5.34 33.37 -22.03
N GLU A 151 5.58 33.39 -20.71
CA GLU A 151 5.68 34.65 -19.95
C GLU A 151 7.13 35.06 -19.67
N SER A 152 8.11 34.21 -19.99
CA SER A 152 9.56 34.41 -19.72
C SER A 152 9.87 34.90 -18.29
N ALA A 153 8.99 34.59 -17.34
CA ALA A 153 9.12 35.03 -15.96
C ALA A 153 10.08 34.11 -15.20
N GLU A 154 11.03 34.68 -14.48
CA GLU A 154 11.90 33.93 -13.57
C GLU A 154 11.09 33.42 -12.37
N THR A 155 10.61 32.18 -12.48
CA THR A 155 9.97 31.49 -11.36
C THR A 155 11.04 30.86 -10.48
N SER A 156 11.02 31.18 -9.19
CA SER A 156 11.91 30.52 -8.23
C SER A 156 11.55 29.03 -8.10
N PHE A 157 12.56 28.18 -8.03
CA PHE A 157 12.39 26.74 -7.82
C PHE A 157 11.52 26.42 -6.59
N ALA A 158 11.70 27.19 -5.51
CA ALA A 158 10.92 27.02 -4.28
C ALA A 158 9.43 27.31 -4.51
N TRP A 159 9.09 28.30 -5.34
CA TRP A 159 7.71 28.63 -5.67
C TRP A 159 7.04 27.48 -6.45
N GLY A 160 7.75 26.88 -7.42
CA GLY A 160 7.26 25.73 -8.17
C GLY A 160 6.98 24.51 -7.28
N ILE A 161 7.88 24.19 -6.35
CA ILE A 161 7.66 23.10 -5.38
C ILE A 161 6.47 23.38 -4.47
N LEU A 162 6.37 24.60 -3.93
CA LEU A 162 5.27 24.96 -3.02
C LEU A 162 3.92 24.91 -3.75
N LEU A 163 3.87 25.35 -5.00
CA LEU A 163 2.67 25.26 -5.83
C LEU A 163 2.29 23.80 -6.07
N ALA A 164 3.25 22.95 -6.48
CA ALA A 164 3.04 21.53 -6.70
C ALA A 164 2.57 20.79 -5.44
N LEU A 165 3.20 21.04 -4.29
CA LEU A 165 2.83 20.44 -3.01
C LEU A 165 1.40 20.85 -2.60
N SER A 166 1.07 22.14 -2.72
CA SER A 166 -0.24 22.68 -2.36
C SER A 166 -1.36 22.05 -3.19
N SER A 167 -1.15 21.89 -4.51
CA SER A 167 -2.12 21.24 -5.40
C SER A 167 -2.38 19.78 -5.02
N GLN A 168 -1.34 19.01 -4.70
CA GLN A 168 -1.51 17.62 -4.27
C GLN A 168 -2.16 17.51 -2.90
N MET A 169 -1.79 18.35 -1.94
CA MET A 169 -2.43 18.37 -0.62
C MET A 169 -3.90 18.76 -0.69
N MET A 170 -4.27 19.69 -1.57
CA MET A 170 -5.67 20.05 -1.80
C MET A 170 -6.47 18.88 -2.37
N GLY A 171 -5.89 18.11 -3.30
CA GLY A 171 -6.50 16.90 -3.85
C GLY A 171 -6.79 15.85 -2.78
N TYR A 172 -5.81 15.51 -1.94
CA TYR A 172 -6.02 14.54 -0.85
C TYR A 172 -6.93 15.07 0.26
N GLY A 173 -6.88 16.38 0.55
CA GLY A 173 -7.75 17.02 1.54
C GLY A 173 -9.22 17.03 1.13
N ALA A 174 -9.51 17.18 -0.17
CA ALA A 174 -10.88 17.19 -0.69
C ALA A 174 -11.53 15.79 -0.73
N ALA A 175 -10.73 14.72 -0.83
CA ALA A 175 -11.21 13.33 -0.88
C ALA A 175 -11.78 12.81 0.46
N GLY A 176 -11.58 13.54 1.57
CA GLY A 176 -12.01 13.18 2.91
C GLY A 176 -13.49 13.48 3.24
N LYS A 177 -14.38 13.50 2.25
CA LYS A 177 -15.83 13.64 2.42
C LYS A 177 -16.59 12.51 1.75
#